data_AF-A0A2J8V9I3-F1
#
_entry.id   AF-A0A2J8V9I3-F1
#
_cell.length_a   1.000
_cell.length_b   1.000
_cell.length_c   1.000
_cell.angle_alpha   90.00
_cell.angle_beta   90.00
_cell.angle_gamma   90.00
#
_symmetry.space_group_name_H-M   'P 1'
#
loop_
_entity.id
_entity.type
_entity.pdbx_description
1 polymer ?
#
loop_
_entity_poly.entity_id
_entity_poly.type
_entity_poly.pdbx_seq_one_letter_code
_entity_poly.pdbx_strand_id
1 'polypeptide(L)'
;MTTYLEFIQQNEERDGVRFSWNVWPSSRLEATRMVVPVAALFTPLKERPDLPPIQYEPVLCSRTTCRAVLNPLCSLFFTQKLEFYE
;
A
#
# COMPACT_ATOMS: atom_id res chain seq x y z
N MET A 1 11.13 -18.22 -9.11
CA MET A 1 10.28 -17.38 -9.98
C MET A 1 8.91 -17.36 -9.34
N THR A 2 8.45 -16.20 -8.86
CA THR A 2 7.11 -16.09 -8.27
C THR A 2 6.08 -16.03 -9.39
N THR A 3 5.08 -16.89 -9.34
CA THR A 3 3.99 -16.90 -10.31
C THR A 3 2.97 -15.80 -10.00
N TYR A 4 2.14 -15.43 -10.97
CA TYR A 4 1.04 -14.47 -10.73
C TYR A 4 0.05 -14.99 -9.67
N LEU A 5 -0.17 -16.30 -9.59
CA LEU A 5 -1.06 -16.90 -8.60
C LEU A 5 -0.49 -16.74 -7.19
N GLU A 6 0.79 -17.06 -7.00
CA GLU A 6 1.49 -16.88 -5.73
C GLU A 6 1.51 -15.40 -5.32
N PHE A 7 1.75 -14.49 -6.27
CA PHE A 7 1.71 -13.05 -6.01
C PHE A 7 0.35 -12.62 -5.46
N ILE A 8 -0.75 -13.04 -6.08
CA ILE A 8 -2.10 -12.67 -5.64
C ILE A 8 -2.38 -13.21 -4.23
N GLN A 9 -2.06 -14.49 -3.98
CA GLN A 9 -2.27 -15.13 -2.68
C GLN A 9 -1.49 -14.43 -1.57
N GLN A 10 -0.21 -14.13 -1.80
CA GLN A 10 0.64 -13.48 -0.80
C GLN A 10 0.16 -12.06 -0.45
N ASN A 11 -0.31 -11.27 -1.43
CA ASN A 11 -0.84 -9.93 -1.16
C ASN A 11 -2.19 -9.98 -0.42
N GLU A 12 -3.06 -10.95 -0.75
CA GLU A 12 -4.33 -11.14 -0.07
C GLU A 12 -4.13 -11.61 1.39
N GLU A 13 -3.13 -12.46 1.63
CA GLU A 13 -2.76 -12.90 2.98
C GLU A 13 -2.14 -11.77 3.80
N ARG A 14 -1.18 -11.02 3.22
CA ARG A 14 -0.41 -9.97 3.92
C ARG A 14 -1.23 -8.72 4.18
N ASP A 15 -1.84 -8.16 3.13
CA ASP A 15 -2.45 -6.83 3.16
C ASP A 15 -3.99 -6.88 3.14
N GLY A 16 -4.58 -8.07 3.02
CA GLY A 16 -6.04 -8.23 2.96
C GLY A 16 -6.65 -7.62 1.69
N VAL A 17 -5.88 -7.50 0.61
CA VAL A 17 -6.28 -6.83 -0.63
C VAL A 17 -6.21 -7.75 -1.85
N ARG A 18 -7.21 -7.65 -2.72
CA ARG A 18 -7.21 -8.30 -4.03
C ARG A 18 -7.74 -7.37 -5.11
N PHE A 19 -6.93 -7.10 -6.13
CA PHE A 19 -7.29 -6.22 -7.23
C PHE A 19 -7.90 -6.98 -8.41
N SER A 20 -8.77 -6.30 -9.16
CA SER A 20 -9.16 -6.73 -10.52
C SER A 20 -7.97 -6.73 -11.48
N TRP A 21 -7.04 -5.79 -11.30
CA TRP A 21 -5.81 -5.64 -12.09
C TRP A 21 -4.60 -5.33 -11.20
N ASN A 22 -3.58 -6.20 -11.23
CA ASN A 22 -2.32 -6.03 -10.48
C ASN A 22 -1.26 -5.24 -11.27
N VAL A 23 -1.54 -4.92 -12.54
CA VAL A 23 -0.75 -4.01 -13.37
C VAL A 23 -1.71 -2.99 -13.94
N TRP A 24 -1.41 -1.72 -13.74
CA TRP A 24 -2.30 -0.61 -14.09
C TRP A 24 -1.96 -0.03 -15.45
N PRO A 25 -2.95 0.55 -16.15
CA PRO A 25 -2.70 1.28 -17.39
C PRO A 25 -1.79 2.49 -17.12
N SER A 26 -0.83 2.71 -18.01
CA SER A 26 0.12 3.82 -17.89
C SER A 26 -0.38 5.11 -18.54
N SER A 27 -1.44 5.01 -19.35
CA SER A 27 -2.03 6.12 -20.08
C SER A 27 -3.53 6.26 -19.84
N ARG A 28 -4.04 7.49 -19.96
CA ARG A 28 -5.48 7.79 -19.86
C ARG A 28 -6.30 7.06 -20.93
N LEU A 29 -5.75 6.88 -22.14
CA LEU A 29 -6.44 6.19 -23.23
C LEU A 29 -6.62 4.70 -22.91
N GLU A 30 -5.57 4.04 -22.41
CA GLU A 30 -5.65 2.64 -21.96
C GLU A 30 -6.64 2.49 -20.81
N ALA A 31 -6.59 3.38 -19.81
CA ALA A 31 -7.52 3.36 -18.68
C ALA A 31 -8.98 3.47 -19.10
N THR A 32 -9.29 4.29 -20.10
CA THR A 32 -10.67 4.48 -20.61
C THR A 32 -11.16 3.24 -21.38
N ARG A 33 -10.26 2.42 -21.91
CA ARG A 33 -10.59 1.19 -22.67
C ARG A 33 -10.73 -0.04 -21.78
N MET A 34 -10.44 0.06 -20.49
CA MET A 34 -10.58 -1.05 -19.57
C MET A 34 -12.07 -1.35 -19.33
N VAL A 35 -12.49 -2.56 -19.70
CA VAL A 35 -13.88 -3.01 -19.52
C VAL A 35 -14.20 -3.22 -18.03
N VAL A 36 -13.24 -3.79 -17.28
CA VAL A 36 -13.35 -3.95 -15.83
C VAL A 36 -12.53 -2.83 -15.18
N PRO A 37 -13.11 -2.02 -14.28
CA PRO A 37 -12.38 -0.94 -13.63
C PRO A 37 -11.27 -1.49 -12.72
N VAL A 38 -10.26 -0.66 -12.46
CA VAL A 38 -9.30 -0.91 -11.37
C VAL A 38 -10.05 -0.77 -10.05
N ALA A 39 -10.25 -1.90 -9.38
CA ALA A 39 -10.99 -1.99 -8.13
C ALA A 39 -10.30 -3.00 -7.21
N ALA A 40 -10.57 -2.90 -5.90
CA ALA A 40 -10.01 -3.78 -4.89
C ALA A 40 -11.11 -4.33 -3.98
N LEU A 41 -10.99 -5.61 -3.62
CA LEU A 41 -11.63 -6.18 -2.44
C LEU A 41 -10.68 -5.98 -1.26
N PHE A 42 -11.14 -5.30 -0.21
CA PHE A 42 -10.31 -4.91 0.92
C PHE A 42 -10.92 -5.40 2.23
N THR A 43 -10.12 -6.15 3.00
CA THR A 43 -10.48 -6.65 4.33
C THR A 43 -9.66 -5.91 5.38
N PRO A 44 -10.17 -4.79 5.94
CA PRO A 44 -9.38 -3.90 6.80
C PRO A 44 -8.87 -4.57 8.08
N LEU A 45 -9.65 -5.49 8.65
CA LEU A 45 -9.31 -6.23 9.87
C LEU A 45 -8.98 -7.69 9.54
N LYS A 46 -8.20 -7.93 8.48
CA LYS A 46 -7.67 -9.25 8.18
C LYS A 46 -6.80 -9.72 9.36
N GLU A 47 -7.09 -10.90 9.89
CA GLU A 47 -6.33 -11.45 11.01
C GLU A 47 -4.87 -11.69 10.61
N ARG A 48 -3.94 -11.09 11.37
CA ARG A 48 -2.49 -11.19 11.20
C ARG A 48 -1.84 -11.49 12.56
N PRO A 49 -1.90 -12.74 13.03
CA PRO A 49 -1.33 -13.13 14.33
C PRO A 49 0.19 -13.02 14.36
N ASP A 50 0.84 -12.88 13.21
CA ASP A 50 2.27 -12.70 13.04
C ASP A 50 2.78 -11.28 13.33
N LEU A 51 1.88 -10.28 13.41
CA LEU A 51 2.26 -8.88 13.62
C LEU A 51 1.95 -8.41 15.05
N PRO A 52 2.92 -7.80 15.76
CA PRO A 52 2.65 -7.20 17.08
C PRO A 52 1.88 -5.88 16.94
N PRO A 53 1.06 -5.51 17.95
CA PRO A 53 0.46 -4.18 17.99
C PRO A 53 1.53 -3.12 18.22
N ILE A 54 1.47 -2.04 17.46
CA ILE A 54 2.39 -0.91 17.56
C ILE A 54 1.85 0.11 18.57
N GLN A 55 2.65 0.44 19.59
CA GLN A 55 2.24 1.25 20.75
C GLN A 55 2.71 2.72 20.67
N TYR A 56 2.71 3.30 19.47
CA TYR A 56 3.03 4.72 19.29
C TYR A 56 2.09 5.34 18.26
N GLU A 57 1.95 6.67 18.31
CA GLU A 57 1.12 7.42 17.37
C GLU A 57 1.69 7.35 15.94
N PRO A 58 0.86 7.13 14.91
CA PRO A 58 1.34 7.02 13.53
C PRO A 58 2.07 8.30 13.12
N VAL A 59 3.26 8.12 12.55
CA VAL A 59 4.04 9.23 11.99
C VAL A 59 3.36 9.70 10.71
N LEU A 60 2.98 10.98 10.66
CA LEU A 60 2.25 11.58 9.54
C LEU A 60 3.16 12.47 8.69
N CYS A 61 2.89 12.52 7.40
CA CYS A 61 3.47 13.53 6.52
C CYS A 61 3.09 14.95 7.01
N SER A 62 4.09 15.80 7.22
CA SER A 62 3.92 17.19 7.71
C SER A 62 3.15 18.09 6.75
N ARG A 63 3.08 17.74 5.45
CA ARG A 63 2.29 18.48 4.47
C ARG A 63 0.80 18.37 4.80
N THR A 64 0.16 19.52 5.07
CA THR A 64 -1.24 19.64 5.50
C THR A 64 -2.25 19.01 4.54
N THR A 65 -1.99 19.05 3.23
CA THR A 65 -2.86 18.43 2.21
C THR A 65 -2.61 16.93 2.01
N CYS A 66 -1.58 16.35 2.64
CA CYS A 66 -1.18 14.96 2.47
C CYS A 66 -1.58 14.11 3.67
N ARG A 67 -0.97 14.37 4.84
CA ARG A 67 -1.24 13.66 6.11
C ARG A 67 -1.18 12.12 6.01
N ALA A 68 -0.51 11.57 4.99
CA ALA A 68 -0.33 10.13 4.83
C ALA A 68 0.55 9.56 5.95
N VAL A 69 0.29 8.30 6.32
CA VAL A 69 1.06 7.57 7.34
C VAL A 69 2.38 7.07 6.75
N LEU A 70 3.47 7.17 7.51
CA LEU A 70 4.77 6.61 7.16
C LEU A 70 4.63 5.11 6.86
N ASN A 71 5.15 4.68 5.71
CA ASN A 71 5.07 3.30 5.25
C ASN A 71 6.34 2.91 4.48
N PRO A 72 6.59 1.61 4.21
CA PRO A 72 7.82 1.12 3.59
C PRO A 72 8.14 1.68 2.19
N LEU A 73 7.18 2.32 1.51
CA LEU A 73 7.39 2.95 0.20
C LEU A 73 8.02 4.34 0.31
N CYS A 74 8.13 4.91 1.52
CA CYS A 74 8.79 6.19 1.74
C CYS A 74 10.31 6.05 1.60
N SER A 75 10.93 6.87 0.74
CA SER A 75 12.40 6.94 0.65
C SER A 75 12.97 7.57 1.92
N LEU A 76 13.79 6.81 2.65
CA LEU A 76 14.47 7.28 3.87
C LEU A 76 15.89 7.74 3.57
N PHE A 77 16.19 8.99 3.91
CA PHE A 77 17.56 9.52 3.91
C PHE A 77 18.10 9.50 5.33
N PHE A 78 18.75 8.40 5.72
CA PHE A 78 19.25 8.20 7.09
C PHE A 78 20.34 9.19 7.53
N THR A 79 21.00 9.87 6.59
CA THR A 79 22.08 10.84 6.85
C THR A 79 21.58 12.22 7.27
N GLN A 80 20.32 12.55 6.96
CA GLN A 80 19.63 13.72 7.49
C GLN A 80 18.60 13.19 8.47
N LYS A 81 18.75 13.50 9.77
CA LYS A 81 17.63 13.37 10.70
C LYS A 81 16.56 14.36 10.23
N LEU A 82 15.73 13.94 9.27
CA LEU A 82 14.47 14.59 9.00
C LEU A 82 13.63 14.29 10.24
N GLU A 83 13.57 15.27 11.14
CA GLU A 83 12.77 15.22 12.34
C GLU A 83 11.31 15.10 11.92
N PHE A 84 10.81 13.86 11.89
CA PHE A 84 9.38 13.56 11.78
C PHE A 84 8.62 13.90 13.08
N TYR A 85 9.18 14.76 13.93
CA TYR A 85 8.75 15.04 15.30
C TYR A 85 8.34 16.52 15.56
N GLU A 86 8.14 17.33 14.52
CA GLU A 86 7.40 18.59 14.61
C GLU A 86 6.22 18.66 13.62
#